data_AF-A0A523RD23-F1
#
_entry.id   AF-A0A523RD23-F1
#
_cell.length_a   1.000
_cell.length_b   1.000
_cell.length_c   1.000
_cell.angle_alpha   90.00
_cell.angle_beta   90.00
_cell.angle_gamma   90.00
#
_symmetry.space_group_name_H-M   'P 1'
#
loop_
_entity.id
_entity.type
_entity.pdbx_description
1 polymer ?
#
loop_
_entity_poly.entity_id
_entity_poly.type
_entity_poly.pdbx_seq_one_letter_code
_entity_poly.pdbx_strand_id
1 'polypeptide(L)'
;MEKKGIIVISLALIIGFSAVGITIFIFYEDLKETSGYYEISTEGKTISDVEIDNQIQKGNINFMTLPQNSSNILEAEWTINYKGFNDPEKFIVITYEEQQPILKILSTLNMPDDVINLDLNISFNPNYVNYSFKSDSGSGNIKFTTHKINYSAFEIRTSSGNVDVQLNKSSIYNDFKVSTTSGDINLILDHSIFSKDFICTSDSGDQWFDIWNIRFISYSDFNASGLSGRVNVKWGNHFNKSHNININLKSINDVFIKMWSPREITRFDINYEAINGTTQFSAVTGQFEEVGFNHYNSVNINNSGIDFCNISAITTYGHVHVFMVDCFKWQRFCSQTQDFLPYDVHTSGEYVIPKEDHTGTTIEFYNLNYIVLNSTEFLNISFVFIPVSSENAIHLVWDLTYTHSMGIGVGLIEVLTSNKTEGDILKFYIDLGYELDQIIPTFSNCNITAFINLNYNFYNYTT
;
A
#
# COMPACT_ATOMS: atom_id res chain seq x y z
N MET A 1 -5.48 35.55 -25.14
CA MET A 1 -4.44 36.37 -25.81
C MET A 1 -3.77 37.22 -24.74
N GLU A 2 -2.82 36.64 -24.01
CA GLU A 2 -2.01 37.41 -23.05
C GLU A 2 -0.73 37.89 -23.71
N LYS A 3 -0.35 39.12 -23.37
CA LYS A 3 0.68 39.90 -24.06
C LYS A 3 2.07 39.38 -23.69
N LYS A 4 2.84 38.99 -24.70
CA LYS A 4 4.28 38.74 -24.65
C LYS A 4 5.02 39.98 -24.13
N GLY A 5 5.86 39.83 -23.11
CA GLY A 5 6.80 40.85 -22.67
C GLY A 5 8.24 40.43 -22.98
N ILE A 6 8.85 41.01 -24.02
CA ILE A 6 10.30 40.90 -24.23
C ILE A 6 10.95 42.09 -23.53
N ILE A 7 11.80 41.84 -22.53
CA ILE A 7 12.65 42.87 -21.94
C ILE A 7 14.01 42.79 -22.63
N VAL A 8 14.30 43.78 -23.50
CA VAL A 8 15.62 43.95 -24.10
C VAL A 8 16.42 44.86 -23.19
N ILE A 9 17.45 44.33 -22.53
CA ILE A 9 18.43 45.14 -21.79
C ILE A 9 19.65 45.28 -22.70
N SER A 10 19.79 46.46 -23.29
CA SER A 10 21.00 46.84 -24.03
C SER A 10 22.00 47.43 -23.05
N LEU A 11 23.10 46.71 -22.78
CA LEU A 11 24.22 47.27 -22.01
C LEU A 11 25.27 47.81 -22.98
N ALA A 12 25.50 49.12 -22.96
CA ALA A 12 26.60 49.74 -23.68
C ALA A 12 27.82 49.83 -22.77
N LEU A 13 28.84 49.01 -23.02
CA LEU A 13 30.14 49.12 -22.34
C LEU A 13 31.05 50.02 -23.18
N ILE A 14 31.32 51.23 -22.69
CA ILE A 14 32.28 52.14 -23.32
C ILE A 14 33.67 51.80 -22.79
N ILE A 15 34.45 51.08 -23.58
CA ILE A 15 35.90 50.95 -23.39
C ILE A 15 36.54 51.59 -24.62
N GLY A 16 37.33 52.64 -24.39
CA GLY A 16 38.19 53.35 -25.36
C GLY A 16 37.94 53.08 -26.86
N PHE A 17 37.13 53.95 -27.48
CA PHE A 17 36.99 54.13 -28.93
C PHE A 17 36.28 53.04 -29.77
N SER A 18 35.66 52.02 -29.19
CA SER A 18 34.66 51.20 -29.90
C SER A 18 33.50 50.79 -29.00
N ALA A 19 32.28 51.14 -29.39
CA ALA A 19 31.07 50.67 -28.72
C ALA A 19 30.78 49.24 -29.17
N VAL A 20 31.06 48.26 -28.32
CA VAL A 20 30.54 46.89 -28.49
C VAL A 20 29.27 46.79 -27.66
N GLY A 21 28.11 46.85 -28.34
CA GLY A 21 26.83 46.59 -27.69
C GLY A 21 26.69 45.11 -27.42
N ILE A 22 26.51 44.72 -26.15
CA ILE A 22 26.09 43.36 -25.79
C ILE A 22 24.58 43.42 -25.58
N THR A 23 23.83 42.77 -26.46
CA THR A 23 22.40 42.54 -26.26
C THR A 23 22.23 41.25 -25.48
N ILE A 24 21.76 41.35 -24.24
CA ILE A 24 21.39 40.18 -23.44
C ILE A 24 19.90 39.95 -23.63
N PHE A 25 19.54 38.82 -24.22
CA PHE A 25 18.15 38.37 -24.26
C PHE A 25 17.86 37.62 -22.95
N ILE A 26 17.07 38.24 -22.08
CA ILE A 26 16.48 37.54 -20.93
C ILE A 26 15.15 37.00 -21.43
N PHE A 27 15.10 35.71 -21.72
CA PHE A 27 13.85 35.02 -21.99
C PHE A 27 13.16 34.79 -20.65
N TYR A 28 11.98 35.39 -20.47
CA TYR A 28 11.08 35.00 -19.41
C TYR A 28 10.38 33.74 -19.90
N GLU A 29 10.75 32.58 -19.34
CA GLU A 29 10.02 31.36 -19.61
C GLU A 29 8.77 31.35 -18.75
N ASP A 30 7.64 31.58 -19.41
CA ASP A 30 6.33 31.45 -18.77
C ASP A 30 6.18 30.04 -18.21
N LEU A 31 5.81 29.96 -16.93
CA LEU A 31 5.38 28.73 -16.30
C LEU A 31 4.13 28.23 -17.02
N LYS A 32 4.13 26.97 -17.44
CA LYS A 32 2.98 26.33 -18.08
C LYS A 32 2.52 25.14 -17.25
N GLU A 33 1.23 24.90 -17.29
CA GLU A 33 0.57 23.76 -16.68
C GLU A 33 -0.15 22.96 -17.76
N THR A 34 -0.06 21.64 -17.68
CA THR A 34 -0.78 20.71 -18.54
C THR A 34 -1.24 19.52 -17.73
N SER A 35 -2.31 18.86 -18.16
CA SER A 35 -2.70 17.55 -17.64
C SER A 35 -2.82 16.55 -18.80
N GLY A 36 -2.72 15.26 -18.48
CA GLY A 36 -2.85 14.20 -19.47
C GLY A 36 -3.41 12.92 -18.86
N TYR A 37 -3.83 12.02 -19.75
CA TYR A 37 -4.40 10.73 -19.43
C TYR A 37 -3.89 9.68 -20.42
N TYR A 38 -3.62 8.48 -19.93
CA TYR A 38 -3.26 7.33 -20.75
C TYR A 38 -3.92 6.07 -20.19
N GLU A 39 -4.41 5.19 -21.05
CA GLU A 39 -4.98 3.92 -20.64
C GLU A 39 -4.52 2.78 -21.53
N ILE A 40 -4.48 1.58 -20.93
CA ILE A 40 -4.28 0.32 -21.64
C ILE A 40 -5.53 -0.51 -21.44
N SER A 41 -6.32 -0.71 -22.49
CA SER A 41 -7.55 -1.51 -22.40
C SER A 41 -7.25 -3.00 -22.22
N THR A 42 -8.17 -3.71 -21.57
CA THR A 42 -8.19 -5.19 -21.50
C THR A 42 -8.53 -5.84 -22.84
N GLU A 43 -9.20 -5.10 -23.74
CA GLU A 43 -9.73 -5.62 -24.99
C GLU A 43 -8.64 -6.22 -25.89
N GLY A 44 -8.91 -7.42 -26.39
CA GLY A 44 -8.04 -8.14 -27.32
C GLY A 44 -6.78 -8.76 -26.69
N LYS A 45 -6.56 -8.61 -25.38
CA LYS A 45 -5.35 -9.09 -24.70
C LYS A 45 -5.61 -10.40 -23.97
N THR A 46 -4.77 -11.40 -24.24
CA THR A 46 -4.77 -12.68 -23.52
C THR A 46 -3.53 -12.74 -22.65
N ILE A 47 -3.61 -12.08 -21.49
CA ILE A 47 -2.52 -12.01 -20.50
C ILE A 47 -3.02 -12.48 -19.14
N SER A 48 -2.13 -13.04 -18.34
CA SER A 48 -2.42 -13.45 -16.96
C SER A 48 -1.59 -12.69 -15.93
N ASP A 49 -0.46 -12.12 -16.34
CA ASP A 49 0.49 -11.44 -15.46
C ASP A 49 0.84 -10.05 -16.02
N VAL A 50 1.15 -9.12 -15.12
CA VAL A 50 1.51 -7.74 -15.47
C VAL A 50 2.85 -7.37 -14.83
N GLU A 51 3.76 -6.81 -15.61
CA GLU A 51 5.01 -6.24 -15.12
C GLU A 51 4.98 -4.72 -15.31
N ILE A 52 5.15 -3.97 -14.23
CA ILE A 52 5.20 -2.51 -14.23
C ILE A 52 6.62 -2.11 -13.86
N ASP A 53 7.31 -1.46 -14.80
CA ASP A 53 8.60 -0.81 -14.62
C ASP A 53 8.42 0.71 -14.72
N ASN A 54 8.58 1.41 -13.59
CA ASN A 54 8.49 2.86 -13.53
C ASN A 54 9.88 3.49 -13.40
N GLN A 55 10.25 4.29 -14.39
CA GLN A 55 11.54 4.98 -14.46
C GLN A 55 11.38 6.51 -14.54
N ILE A 56 10.26 7.03 -14.05
CA ILE A 56 9.99 8.47 -13.95
C ILE A 56 11.00 9.10 -12.97
N GLN A 57 11.87 9.97 -13.48
CA GLN A 57 13.00 10.52 -12.73
C GLN A 57 12.65 11.72 -11.83
N LYS A 58 11.41 12.23 -11.87
CA LYS A 58 11.03 13.40 -11.09
C LYS A 58 9.51 13.48 -10.90
N GLY A 59 9.04 13.81 -9.70
CA GLY A 59 7.63 14.05 -9.40
C GLY A 59 7.09 13.24 -8.23
N ASN A 60 5.90 13.61 -7.75
CA ASN A 60 5.13 12.78 -6.83
C ASN A 60 4.39 11.71 -7.65
N ILE A 61 4.57 10.44 -7.29
CA ILE A 61 4.01 9.31 -8.03
C ILE A 61 3.17 8.47 -7.07
N ASN A 62 1.90 8.31 -7.40
CA ASN A 62 0.96 7.49 -6.64
C ASN A 62 0.61 6.24 -7.43
N PHE A 63 0.77 5.07 -6.82
CA PHE A 63 0.34 3.79 -7.36
C PHE A 63 -0.83 3.24 -6.56
N MET A 64 -1.89 2.86 -7.25
CA MET A 64 -3.09 2.32 -6.63
C MET A 64 -3.81 1.30 -7.53
N THR A 65 -4.81 0.62 -6.97
CA THR A 65 -5.62 -0.32 -7.75
C THR A 65 -6.81 0.37 -8.39
N LEU A 66 -7.11 0.01 -9.65
CA LEU A 66 -8.39 0.29 -10.27
C LEU A 66 -9.51 -0.54 -9.61
N PRO A 67 -10.78 -0.18 -9.83
CA PRO A 67 -11.90 -1.07 -9.54
C PRO A 67 -11.71 -2.44 -10.23
N GLN A 68 -12.10 -3.53 -9.57
CA GLN A 68 -11.98 -4.89 -10.13
C GLN A 68 -12.65 -5.02 -11.50
N ASN A 69 -13.77 -4.33 -11.73
CA ASN A 69 -14.50 -4.38 -13.00
C ASN A 69 -13.98 -3.41 -14.07
N SER A 70 -12.82 -2.77 -13.88
CA SER A 70 -12.29 -1.84 -14.86
C SER A 70 -12.06 -2.54 -16.20
N SER A 71 -12.51 -1.90 -17.29
CA SER A 71 -12.20 -2.33 -18.66
C SER A 71 -10.74 -2.06 -19.04
N ASN A 72 -10.00 -1.37 -18.19
CA ASN A 72 -8.60 -1.04 -18.37
C ASN A 72 -7.72 -1.92 -17.50
N ILE A 73 -6.52 -2.19 -17.99
CA ILE A 73 -5.41 -2.86 -17.29
C ILE A 73 -4.67 -1.84 -16.43
N LEU A 74 -4.47 -0.65 -17.00
CA LEU A 74 -3.76 0.45 -16.39
C LEU A 74 -4.37 1.76 -16.88
N GLU A 75 -4.50 2.71 -15.98
CA GLU A 75 -4.85 4.10 -16.22
C GLU A 75 -3.78 4.97 -15.57
N ALA A 76 -3.34 6.01 -16.27
CA ALA A 76 -2.37 6.95 -15.78
C ALA A 76 -2.87 8.38 -16.01
N GLU A 77 -2.91 9.16 -14.94
CA GLU A 77 -3.32 10.56 -14.94
C GLU A 77 -2.18 11.42 -14.42
N TRP A 78 -1.91 12.54 -15.06
CA TRP A 78 -0.86 13.44 -14.59
C TRP A 78 -1.20 14.90 -14.75
N THR A 79 -0.59 15.71 -13.89
CA THR A 79 -0.49 17.16 -14.00
C THR A 79 0.98 17.57 -13.95
N ILE A 80 1.41 18.40 -14.89
CA ILE A 80 2.80 18.83 -15.04
C ILE A 80 2.88 20.35 -15.07
N ASN A 81 3.75 20.89 -14.24
CA ASN A 81 4.26 22.26 -14.34
C ASN A 81 5.63 22.24 -15.00
N TYR A 82 5.81 22.97 -16.10
CA TYR A 82 7.04 22.93 -16.90
C TYR A 82 7.43 24.29 -17.47
N LYS A 83 8.67 24.37 -17.97
CA LYS A 83 9.23 25.53 -18.67
C LYS A 83 9.53 25.20 -20.13
N GLY A 84 9.81 26.24 -20.91
CA GLY A 84 10.24 26.11 -22.30
C GLY A 84 9.09 25.92 -23.31
N PHE A 85 9.44 25.41 -24.49
CA PHE A 85 8.56 25.33 -25.67
C PHE A 85 8.21 23.89 -26.06
N ASN A 86 8.44 22.93 -25.16
CA ASN A 86 8.20 21.53 -25.45
C ASN A 86 6.71 21.19 -25.53
N ASP A 87 6.45 20.13 -26.27
CA ASP A 87 5.14 19.54 -26.44
C ASP A 87 4.77 18.76 -25.17
N PRO A 88 3.76 19.21 -24.41
CA PRO A 88 3.41 18.61 -23.13
C PRO A 88 3.02 17.14 -23.21
N GLU A 89 2.48 16.69 -24.35
CA GLU A 89 2.07 15.30 -24.59
C GLU A 89 3.25 14.32 -24.66
N LYS A 90 4.49 14.82 -24.71
CA LYS A 90 5.70 14.00 -24.84
C LYS A 90 6.49 13.82 -23.55
N PHE A 91 6.11 14.50 -22.46
CA PHE A 91 6.82 14.39 -21.18
C PHE A 91 6.68 12.99 -20.59
N ILE A 92 5.45 12.52 -20.42
CA ILE A 92 5.18 11.18 -19.90
C ILE A 92 5.05 10.23 -21.07
N VAL A 93 5.87 9.19 -21.09
CA VAL A 93 5.78 8.13 -22.09
C VAL A 93 5.52 6.82 -21.37
N ILE A 94 4.34 6.25 -21.65
CA ILE A 94 3.96 4.92 -21.20
C ILE A 94 3.91 4.04 -22.44
N THR A 95 4.71 2.98 -22.44
CA THR A 95 4.72 1.96 -23.50
C THR A 95 4.40 0.61 -22.89
N TYR A 96 3.91 -0.31 -23.74
CA TYR A 96 3.70 -1.68 -23.33
C TYR A 96 4.12 -2.66 -24.42
N GLU A 97 4.50 -3.86 -23.99
CA GLU A 97 4.84 -4.99 -24.85
C GLU A 97 4.12 -6.25 -24.36
N GLU A 98 3.42 -6.93 -25.26
CA GLU A 98 2.76 -8.20 -24.98
C GLU A 98 3.73 -9.36 -25.24
N GLN A 99 4.25 -9.94 -24.15
CA GLN A 99 5.08 -11.15 -24.17
C GLN A 99 4.29 -12.28 -23.52
N GLN A 100 3.32 -12.85 -24.25
CA GLN A 100 2.37 -13.81 -23.69
C GLN A 100 3.03 -14.86 -22.78
N PRO A 101 2.52 -15.07 -21.55
CA PRO A 101 1.27 -14.53 -20.99
C PRO A 101 1.42 -13.20 -20.22
N ILE A 102 2.52 -12.48 -20.39
CA ILE A 102 2.90 -11.30 -19.60
C ILE A 102 2.69 -10.01 -20.41
N LEU A 103 2.10 -8.98 -19.80
CA LEU A 103 2.16 -7.61 -20.31
C LEU A 103 3.22 -6.82 -19.55
N LYS A 104 4.21 -6.29 -20.28
CA LYS A 104 5.24 -5.42 -19.72
C LYS A 104 4.87 -3.98 -19.99
N ILE A 105 4.87 -3.14 -18.95
CA ILE A 105 4.51 -1.72 -19.02
C ILE A 105 5.71 -0.93 -18.51
N LEU A 106 6.19 0.01 -19.32
CA LEU A 106 7.29 0.91 -18.99
C LEU A 106 6.79 2.35 -18.95
N SER A 107 7.05 3.05 -17.85
CA SER A 107 6.75 4.48 -17.70
C SER A 107 8.03 5.29 -17.59
N THR A 108 8.23 6.31 -18.43
CA THR A 108 9.42 7.19 -18.42
C THR A 108 9.04 8.66 -18.48
N LEU A 109 9.95 9.51 -17.99
CA LEU A 109 9.86 10.97 -18.10
C LEU A 109 10.91 11.46 -19.09
N ASN A 110 10.46 11.99 -20.23
CA ASN A 110 11.31 12.71 -21.14
C ASN A 110 11.54 14.14 -20.66
N MET A 111 12.71 14.70 -20.97
CA MET A 111 13.05 16.10 -20.68
C MET A 111 12.83 16.48 -19.20
N PRO A 112 13.38 15.70 -18.24
CA PRO A 112 13.13 15.92 -16.80
C PRO A 112 13.58 17.30 -16.30
N ASP A 113 14.57 17.92 -16.97
CA ASP A 113 15.09 19.24 -16.63
C ASP A 113 14.08 20.37 -16.86
N ASP A 114 13.16 20.19 -17.80
CA ASP A 114 12.13 21.18 -18.15
C ASP A 114 10.90 21.06 -17.24
N VAL A 115 10.73 19.92 -16.57
CA VAL A 115 9.66 19.67 -15.61
C VAL A 115 10.03 20.28 -14.26
N ILE A 116 9.17 21.16 -13.75
CA ILE A 116 9.32 21.74 -12.41
C ILE A 116 8.64 20.84 -11.38
N ASN A 117 7.38 20.49 -11.62
CA ASN A 117 6.59 19.59 -10.79
C ASN A 117 5.83 18.60 -11.67
N LEU A 118 5.69 17.37 -11.19
CA LEU A 118 4.86 16.33 -11.76
C LEU A 118 4.09 15.69 -10.60
N ASP A 119 2.77 15.59 -10.76
CA ASP A 119 1.94 14.72 -9.95
C ASP A 119 1.35 13.66 -10.89
N LEU A 120 1.68 12.38 -10.66
CA LEU A 120 1.33 11.25 -11.50
C LEU A 120 0.60 10.18 -10.68
N ASN A 121 -0.61 9.82 -11.09
CA ASN A 121 -1.34 8.68 -10.56
C ASN A 121 -1.29 7.55 -11.58
N ILE A 122 -0.81 6.38 -11.18
CA ILE A 122 -0.85 5.14 -11.97
C ILE A 122 -1.75 4.15 -11.23
N SER A 123 -2.91 3.87 -11.82
CA SER A 123 -3.88 2.92 -11.32
C SER A 123 -3.85 1.67 -12.17
N PHE A 124 -3.81 0.48 -11.56
CA PHE A 124 -3.80 -0.78 -12.31
C PHE A 124 -4.90 -1.74 -11.84
N ASN A 125 -5.48 -2.47 -12.78
CA ASN A 125 -6.52 -3.45 -12.52
C ASN A 125 -5.96 -4.55 -11.63
N PRO A 126 -6.62 -4.95 -10.54
CA PRO A 126 -6.12 -5.94 -9.58
C PRO A 126 -6.42 -7.41 -9.96
N ASN A 127 -7.09 -7.68 -11.08
CA ASN A 127 -7.60 -9.03 -11.41
C ASN A 127 -6.56 -10.00 -12.01
N TYR A 128 -5.33 -9.55 -12.25
CA TYR A 128 -4.30 -10.42 -12.82
C TYR A 128 -3.71 -11.33 -11.74
N VAL A 129 -3.23 -12.49 -12.18
CA VAL A 129 -2.79 -13.55 -11.26
C VAL A 129 -1.57 -13.11 -10.47
N ASN A 130 -0.59 -12.50 -11.16
CA ASN A 130 0.62 -11.97 -10.54
C ASN A 130 1.03 -10.62 -11.13
N TYR A 131 1.72 -9.84 -10.31
CA TYR A 131 2.37 -8.59 -10.68
C TYR A 131 3.86 -8.65 -10.42
N SER A 132 4.66 -8.09 -11.30
CA SER A 132 6.03 -7.68 -10.99
C SER A 132 6.04 -6.17 -10.94
N PHE A 133 6.45 -5.59 -9.81
CA PHE A 133 6.53 -4.14 -9.66
C PHE A 133 7.96 -3.71 -9.40
N LYS A 134 8.45 -2.80 -10.24
CA LYS A 134 9.74 -2.15 -10.08
C LYS A 134 9.58 -0.65 -10.32
N SER A 135 10.10 0.15 -9.39
CA SER A 135 10.22 1.59 -9.56
C SER A 135 11.66 2.01 -9.30
N ASP A 136 12.29 2.66 -10.26
CA ASP A 136 13.61 3.31 -10.14
C ASP A 136 13.45 4.80 -10.45
N SER A 137 12.87 5.51 -9.48
CA SER A 137 12.51 6.91 -9.62
C SER A 137 13.65 7.81 -9.16
N GLY A 138 13.67 9.04 -9.68
CA GLY A 138 14.63 10.04 -9.24
C GLY A 138 14.09 10.79 -8.03
N SER A 139 13.85 12.10 -8.18
CA SER A 139 13.44 12.98 -7.07
C SER A 139 11.93 13.17 -6.96
N GLY A 140 11.34 12.86 -5.81
CA GLY A 140 9.95 13.10 -5.47
C GLY A 140 9.37 11.99 -4.62
N ASN A 141 8.15 12.19 -4.11
CA ASN A 141 7.55 11.23 -3.19
C ASN A 141 6.89 10.09 -3.96
N ILE A 142 6.99 8.87 -3.45
CA ILE A 142 6.27 7.71 -3.98
C ILE A 142 5.26 7.26 -2.93
N LYS A 143 3.98 7.18 -3.32
CA LYS A 143 2.95 6.51 -2.54
C LYS A 143 2.50 5.25 -3.27
N PHE A 144 2.47 4.13 -2.59
CA PHE A 144 2.04 2.85 -3.16
C PHE A 144 1.00 2.22 -2.23
N THR A 145 -0.24 2.03 -2.69
CA THR A 145 -1.32 1.50 -1.85
C THR A 145 -2.09 0.43 -2.58
N THR A 146 -2.04 -0.82 -2.08
CA THR A 146 -2.76 -1.94 -2.72
C THR A 146 -3.33 -2.93 -1.71
N HIS A 147 -4.30 -3.69 -2.19
CA HIS A 147 -5.02 -4.69 -1.41
C HIS A 147 -5.17 -5.99 -2.20
N LYS A 148 -4.87 -7.13 -1.56
CA LYS A 148 -5.05 -8.49 -2.12
C LYS A 148 -4.35 -8.71 -3.47
N ILE A 149 -3.11 -8.23 -3.60
CA ILE A 149 -2.31 -8.41 -4.82
C ILE A 149 -1.21 -9.46 -4.58
N ASN A 150 -0.99 -10.31 -5.57
CA ASN A 150 0.13 -11.24 -5.61
C ASN A 150 1.29 -10.63 -6.41
N TYR A 151 2.42 -10.41 -5.75
CA TYR A 151 3.64 -9.90 -6.36
C TYR A 151 4.67 -11.01 -6.54
N SER A 152 5.07 -11.26 -7.79
CA SER A 152 6.25 -12.07 -8.10
C SER A 152 7.54 -11.34 -7.76
N ALA A 153 7.56 -10.00 -7.82
CA ALA A 153 8.64 -9.14 -7.34
C ALA A 153 8.08 -7.77 -6.93
N PHE A 154 8.69 -7.14 -5.92
CA PHE A 154 8.33 -5.80 -5.46
C PHE A 154 9.59 -5.01 -5.12
N GLU A 155 9.87 -3.96 -5.89
CA GLU A 155 11.03 -3.10 -5.69
C GLU A 155 10.68 -1.61 -5.88
N ILE A 156 11.01 -0.78 -4.89
CA ILE A 156 10.99 0.68 -5.00
C ILE A 156 12.38 1.23 -4.68
N ARG A 157 12.92 2.04 -5.58
CA ARG A 157 14.13 2.82 -5.40
C ARG A 157 13.85 4.28 -5.75
N THR A 158 14.32 5.19 -4.90
CA THR A 158 14.31 6.63 -5.16
C THR A 158 15.62 7.29 -4.76
N SER A 159 16.07 8.30 -5.51
CA SER A 159 17.25 9.07 -5.14
C SER A 159 16.96 10.16 -4.11
N SER A 160 15.73 10.69 -4.08
CA SER A 160 15.31 11.63 -3.05
C SER A 160 13.79 11.74 -2.98
N GLY A 161 13.25 11.90 -1.77
CA GLY A 161 11.82 11.94 -1.51
C GLY A 161 11.38 10.81 -0.59
N ASN A 162 10.18 10.97 -0.03
CA ASN A 162 9.61 10.00 0.89
C ASN A 162 8.98 8.84 0.13
N VAL A 163 9.02 7.65 0.72
CA VAL A 163 8.37 6.46 0.18
C VAL A 163 7.35 5.93 1.18
N ASP A 164 6.08 6.02 0.82
CA ASP A 164 4.96 5.54 1.62
C ASP A 164 4.36 4.29 0.96
N VAL A 165 4.49 3.12 1.57
CA VAL A 165 3.94 1.87 1.06
C VAL A 165 2.91 1.30 2.03
N GLN A 166 1.74 0.99 1.50
CA GLN A 166 0.68 0.29 2.21
C GLN A 166 0.29 -0.97 1.44
N LEU A 167 0.60 -2.14 2.01
CA LEU A 167 0.23 -3.45 1.46
C LEU A 167 -0.68 -4.18 2.44
N ASN A 168 -1.87 -4.51 1.96
CA ASN A 168 -2.92 -5.16 2.77
C ASN A 168 -3.31 -6.50 2.14
N LYS A 169 -3.16 -7.61 2.87
CA LYS A 169 -3.49 -8.97 2.40
C LYS A 169 -2.77 -9.36 1.09
N SER A 170 -1.61 -8.77 0.84
CA SER A 170 -0.82 -9.04 -0.38
C SER A 170 0.16 -10.18 -0.15
N SER A 171 0.50 -10.91 -1.21
CA SER A 171 1.52 -11.97 -1.17
C SER A 171 2.73 -11.55 -1.98
N ILE A 172 3.93 -11.67 -1.45
CA ILE A 172 5.18 -11.29 -2.10
C ILE A 172 6.07 -12.54 -2.18
N TYR A 173 6.26 -13.06 -3.39
CA TYR A 173 6.92 -14.35 -3.61
C TYR A 173 8.45 -14.28 -3.72
N ASN A 174 9.00 -13.09 -3.98
CA ASN A 174 10.43 -12.84 -4.02
C ASN A 174 10.80 -11.80 -2.96
N ASP A 175 12.03 -11.27 -2.98
CA ASP A 175 12.44 -10.26 -2.02
C ASP A 175 11.53 -9.03 -2.11
N PHE A 176 11.14 -8.48 -0.97
CA PHE A 176 10.52 -7.16 -0.87
C PHE A 176 11.62 -6.12 -0.68
N LYS A 177 11.73 -5.14 -1.59
CA LYS A 177 12.82 -4.16 -1.59
C LYS A 177 12.29 -2.73 -1.62
N VAL A 178 12.66 -1.93 -0.63
CA VAL A 178 12.39 -0.47 -0.63
C VAL A 178 13.66 0.27 -0.24
N SER A 179 14.06 1.24 -1.06
CA SER A 179 15.26 2.03 -0.77
C SER A 179 15.14 3.49 -1.18
N THR A 180 15.73 4.38 -0.37
CA THR A 180 15.91 5.80 -0.71
C THR A 180 17.32 6.26 -0.38
N THR A 181 17.90 7.14 -1.19
CA THR A 181 19.14 7.83 -0.81
C THR A 181 18.86 8.99 0.16
N SER A 182 17.71 9.65 0.05
CA SER A 182 17.38 10.78 0.92
C SER A 182 15.87 10.98 1.04
N GLY A 183 15.31 10.62 2.18
CA GLY A 183 13.89 10.75 2.48
C GLY A 183 13.45 9.70 3.49
N ASP A 184 12.26 9.91 4.04
CA ASP A 184 11.68 8.97 5.00
C ASP A 184 11.03 7.79 4.26
N ILE A 185 11.04 6.61 4.88
CA ILE A 185 10.30 5.44 4.40
C ILE A 185 9.22 5.11 5.44
N ASN A 186 7.96 5.08 5.04
CA ASN A 186 6.84 4.67 5.89
C ASN A 186 6.16 3.44 5.29
N LEU A 187 6.19 2.32 6.02
CA LEU A 187 5.62 1.05 5.56
C LEU A 187 4.49 0.60 6.50
N ILE A 188 3.30 0.43 5.94
CA ILE A 188 2.13 -0.15 6.60
C ILE A 188 1.87 -1.50 5.96
N LEU A 189 2.11 -2.57 6.69
CA LEU A 189 2.01 -3.93 6.19
C LEU A 189 1.00 -4.69 7.03
N ASP A 190 -0.06 -5.16 6.39
CA ASP A 190 -1.18 -5.79 7.08
C ASP A 190 -1.54 -7.12 6.45
N HIS A 191 -1.62 -8.19 7.25
CA HIS A 191 -2.10 -9.51 6.83
C HIS A 191 -1.39 -10.06 5.58
N SER A 192 -0.15 -9.62 5.32
CA SER A 192 0.57 -9.90 4.09
C SER A 192 1.54 -11.08 4.25
N ILE A 193 1.79 -11.79 3.16
CA ILE A 193 2.62 -13.01 3.13
C ILE A 193 3.92 -12.71 2.39
N PHE A 194 5.05 -13.08 3.00
CA PHE A 194 6.38 -12.93 2.43
C PHE A 194 7.03 -14.30 2.28
N SER A 195 7.53 -14.59 1.09
CA SER A 195 8.21 -15.87 0.81
C SER A 195 9.72 -15.79 0.95
N LYS A 196 10.29 -14.59 0.99
CA LYS A 196 11.73 -14.33 1.07
C LYS A 196 12.02 -13.09 1.90
N ASP A 197 13.23 -12.56 1.76
CA ASP A 197 13.76 -11.47 2.54
C ASP A 197 13.01 -10.16 2.32
N PHE A 198 12.89 -9.42 3.41
CA PHE A 198 12.42 -8.06 3.46
C PHE A 198 13.63 -7.14 3.62
N ILE A 199 13.83 -6.22 2.68
CA ILE A 199 15.02 -5.37 2.63
C ILE A 199 14.59 -3.91 2.50
N CYS A 200 14.92 -3.12 3.51
CA CYS A 200 14.68 -1.69 3.56
C CYS A 200 15.98 -0.94 3.87
N THR A 201 16.35 0.03 3.02
CA THR A 201 17.59 0.80 3.16
C THR A 201 17.37 2.29 2.94
N SER A 202 17.84 3.14 3.85
CA SER A 202 17.86 4.60 3.64
C SER A 202 19.24 5.19 3.93
N ASP A 203 19.85 5.92 3.00
CA ASP A 203 21.11 6.61 3.32
C ASP A 203 20.86 7.81 4.25
N SER A 204 19.71 8.46 4.14
CA SER A 204 19.32 9.56 5.03
C SER A 204 17.82 9.68 5.13
N GLY A 205 17.27 9.47 6.32
CA GLY A 205 15.85 9.64 6.63
C GLY A 205 15.38 8.59 7.63
N ASP A 206 14.23 8.86 8.24
CA ASP A 206 13.63 7.93 9.18
C ASP A 206 12.89 6.79 8.45
N GLN A 207 12.94 5.59 9.02
CA GLN A 207 12.24 4.41 8.53
C GLN A 207 11.23 3.97 9.58
N TRP A 208 9.95 4.02 9.23
CA TRP A 208 8.82 3.69 10.09
C TRP A 208 8.12 2.45 9.55
N PHE A 209 7.97 1.44 10.40
CA PHE A 209 7.34 0.17 10.04
C PHE A 209 6.19 -0.11 10.98
N ASP A 210 4.97 -0.10 10.45
CA ASP A 210 3.74 -0.45 11.14
C ASP A 210 3.24 -1.79 10.58
N ILE A 211 3.69 -2.88 11.23
CA ILE A 211 3.52 -4.25 10.78
C ILE A 211 2.46 -4.96 11.64
N TRP A 212 1.48 -5.55 10.98
CA TRP A 212 0.42 -6.30 11.65
C TRP A 212 0.14 -7.61 10.94
N ASN A 213 0.27 -8.70 11.70
CA ASN A 213 -0.01 -10.05 11.24
C ASN A 213 0.60 -10.31 9.85
N ILE A 214 1.89 -10.08 9.66
CA ILE A 214 2.56 -10.58 8.45
C ILE A 214 3.07 -11.99 8.70
N ARG A 215 3.14 -12.79 7.64
CA ARG A 215 3.62 -14.17 7.71
C ARG A 215 4.80 -14.37 6.78
N PHE A 216 5.90 -14.89 7.30
CA PHE A 216 6.98 -15.43 6.49
C PHE A 216 6.75 -16.92 6.27
N ILE A 217 6.63 -17.36 5.01
CA ILE A 217 6.38 -18.78 4.67
C ILE A 217 7.66 -19.56 4.36
N SER A 218 8.82 -18.93 4.49
CA SER A 218 10.11 -19.57 4.47
C SER A 218 11.04 -18.90 5.49
N TYR A 219 12.21 -19.48 5.74
CA TYR A 219 13.24 -18.80 6.53
C TYR A 219 13.63 -17.52 5.81
N SER A 220 13.53 -16.38 6.49
CA SER A 220 13.71 -15.08 5.84
C SER A 220 14.28 -14.06 6.80
N ASP A 221 14.99 -13.10 6.24
CA ASP A 221 15.52 -11.96 6.98
C ASP A 221 14.62 -10.73 6.80
N PHE A 222 14.35 -10.03 7.90
CA PHE A 222 13.82 -8.68 7.92
C PHE A 222 14.98 -7.72 8.18
N ASN A 223 15.43 -7.04 7.14
CA ASN A 223 16.58 -6.14 7.19
C ASN A 223 16.11 -4.69 7.01
N ALA A 224 16.30 -3.86 8.04
CA ALA A 224 16.11 -2.42 7.95
C ALA A 224 17.41 -1.72 8.35
N SER A 225 17.99 -0.94 7.44
CA SER A 225 19.27 -0.29 7.70
C SER A 225 19.33 1.15 7.23
N GLY A 226 19.92 2.03 8.04
CA GLY A 226 20.06 3.46 7.76
C GLY A 226 21.48 3.98 7.97
N LEU A 227 21.97 4.85 7.08
CA LEU A 227 23.22 5.60 7.33
C LEU A 227 22.97 6.89 8.13
N SER A 228 21.76 7.44 8.10
CA SER A 228 21.35 8.59 8.91
C SER A 228 19.83 8.56 9.08
N GLY A 229 19.33 8.97 10.24
CA GLY A 229 17.90 8.85 10.59
C GLY A 229 17.63 7.69 11.55
N ARG A 230 16.36 7.43 11.86
CA ARG A 230 15.94 6.44 12.85
C ARG A 230 15.34 5.22 12.18
N VAL A 231 15.44 4.05 12.81
CA VAL A 231 14.66 2.87 12.44
C VAL A 231 13.65 2.61 13.54
N ASN A 232 12.36 2.64 13.22
CA ASN A 232 11.28 2.43 14.18
C ASN A 232 10.34 1.33 13.69
N VAL A 233 10.40 0.17 14.33
CA VAL A 233 9.59 -1.01 14.00
C VAL A 233 8.54 -1.23 15.07
N LYS A 234 7.29 -1.32 14.64
CA LYS A 234 6.16 -1.76 15.47
C LYS A 234 5.54 -2.98 14.82
N TRP A 235 5.47 -4.08 15.56
CA TRP A 235 5.04 -5.35 15.01
C TRP A 235 4.07 -6.08 15.95
N GLY A 236 2.82 -6.24 15.52
CA GLY A 236 1.86 -7.17 16.15
C GLY A 236 1.84 -8.49 15.39
N ASN A 237 2.34 -9.56 15.98
CA ASN A 237 2.36 -10.90 15.38
C ASN A 237 1.44 -11.85 16.14
N HIS A 238 0.34 -12.24 15.50
CA HIS A 238 -0.65 -13.18 16.06
C HIS A 238 -0.71 -14.53 15.33
N PHE A 239 0.09 -14.73 14.29
CA PHE A 239 0.05 -15.98 13.52
C PHE A 239 0.84 -17.10 14.19
N ASN A 240 0.16 -18.24 14.36
CA ASN A 240 0.82 -19.49 14.73
C ASN A 240 1.43 -20.13 13.46
N LYS A 241 2.74 -20.42 13.46
CA LYS A 241 3.49 -21.09 12.37
C LYS A 241 3.89 -20.21 11.18
N SER A 242 4.46 -19.03 11.45
CA SER A 242 5.45 -18.45 10.54
C SER A 242 6.72 -19.32 10.52
N HIS A 243 7.55 -19.21 9.49
CA HIS A 243 8.90 -19.77 9.58
C HIS A 243 9.77 -18.92 10.50
N ASN A 244 10.98 -19.39 10.82
CA ASN A 244 11.92 -18.62 11.64
C ASN A 244 12.33 -17.34 10.90
N ILE A 245 12.47 -16.25 11.65
CA ILE A 245 12.76 -14.91 11.11
C ILE A 245 13.99 -14.35 11.81
N ASN A 246 14.92 -13.74 11.07
CA ASN A 246 15.93 -12.87 11.65
C ASN A 246 15.59 -11.41 11.36
N ILE A 247 15.45 -10.61 12.41
CA ILE A 247 15.21 -9.18 12.35
C ILE A 247 16.54 -8.48 12.58
N ASN A 248 17.09 -7.84 11.54
CA ASN A 248 18.32 -7.06 11.62
C ASN A 248 17.99 -5.57 11.41
N LEU A 249 18.09 -4.80 12.49
CA LEU A 249 17.83 -3.36 12.51
C LEU A 249 19.14 -2.63 12.76
N LYS A 250 19.50 -1.71 11.86
CA LYS A 250 20.72 -0.93 11.98
C LYS A 250 20.47 0.53 11.67
N SER A 251 20.94 1.42 12.53
CA SER A 251 21.01 2.85 12.21
C SER A 251 22.31 3.48 12.72
N ILE A 252 22.67 4.64 12.19
CA ILE A 252 23.67 5.50 12.83
C ILE A 252 23.05 6.28 14.01
N ASN A 253 21.74 6.58 13.99
CA ASN A 253 21.02 7.27 15.08
C ASN A 253 20.16 6.27 15.88
N ASP A 254 18.89 6.52 16.16
CA ASP A 254 18.14 5.65 17.05
C ASP A 254 17.56 4.40 16.35
N VAL A 255 17.45 3.30 17.11
CA VAL A 255 16.74 2.07 16.71
C VAL A 255 15.69 1.76 17.78
N PHE A 256 14.42 1.73 17.38
CA PHE A 256 13.29 1.37 18.22
C PHE A 256 12.61 0.12 17.64
N ILE A 257 12.39 -0.89 18.47
CA ILE A 257 11.53 -2.02 18.12
C ILE A 257 10.53 -2.26 19.25
N LYS A 258 9.25 -2.30 18.88
CA LYS A 258 8.14 -2.65 19.76
C LYS A 258 7.37 -3.82 19.17
N MET A 259 7.39 -4.96 19.86
CA MET A 259 6.78 -6.18 19.35
C MET A 259 5.74 -6.74 20.32
N TRP A 260 4.55 -7.04 19.80
CA TRP A 260 3.52 -7.83 20.47
C TRP A 260 3.49 -9.20 19.85
N SER A 261 3.85 -10.22 20.62
CA SER A 261 3.83 -11.59 20.14
C SER A 261 3.73 -12.56 21.32
N PRO A 262 2.67 -13.39 21.38
CA PRO A 262 2.50 -14.40 22.42
C PRO A 262 3.64 -15.42 22.42
N ARG A 263 4.16 -15.75 23.59
CA ARG A 263 5.18 -16.79 23.76
C ARG A 263 4.66 -18.19 23.46
N GLU A 264 3.34 -18.38 23.39
CA GLU A 264 2.74 -19.64 22.94
C GLU A 264 3.00 -19.92 21.46
N ILE A 265 3.38 -18.92 20.66
CA ILE A 265 3.59 -19.04 19.21
C ILE A 265 4.99 -18.65 18.77
N THR A 266 5.71 -17.82 19.53
CA THR A 266 7.05 -17.35 19.16
C THR A 266 8.01 -17.38 20.35
N ARG A 267 9.26 -17.78 20.09
CA ARG A 267 10.39 -17.67 21.02
C ARG A 267 11.43 -16.72 20.44
N PHE A 268 12.11 -16.02 21.34
CA PHE A 268 12.96 -14.88 21.01
C PHE A 268 14.39 -15.07 21.51
N ASP A 269 15.34 -14.78 20.63
CA ASP A 269 16.74 -14.49 20.94
C ASP A 269 17.01 -13.04 20.53
N ILE A 270 17.39 -12.20 21.47
CA ILE A 270 17.44 -10.75 21.29
C ILE A 270 18.80 -10.23 21.69
N ASN A 271 19.56 -9.72 20.73
CA ASN A 271 20.79 -9.00 20.93
C ASN A 271 20.64 -7.54 20.50
N TYR A 272 21.09 -6.59 21.32
CA TYR A 272 21.03 -5.18 20.96
C TYR A 272 22.25 -4.40 21.47
N GLU A 273 22.65 -3.37 20.74
CA GLU A 273 23.88 -2.64 21.04
C GLU A 273 23.80 -1.17 20.63
N ALA A 274 24.27 -0.28 21.50
CA ALA A 274 24.57 1.10 21.15
C ALA A 274 26.05 1.36 21.42
N ILE A 275 26.84 1.60 20.36
CA ILE A 275 28.30 1.79 20.47
C ILE A 275 28.61 3.06 21.27
N ASN A 276 28.03 4.20 20.87
CA ASN A 276 28.14 5.48 21.55
C ASN A 276 26.75 5.99 21.90
N GLY A 277 26.14 5.39 22.93
CA GLY A 277 24.74 5.62 23.18
C GLY A 277 24.21 4.99 24.45
N THR A 278 22.89 4.85 24.51
CA THR A 278 22.21 4.14 25.59
C THR A 278 21.37 3.01 25.03
N THR A 279 21.19 1.99 25.85
CA THR A 279 20.34 0.86 25.52
C THR A 279 19.26 0.70 26.58
N GLN A 280 18.08 0.29 26.14
CA GLN A 280 16.95 0.00 27.01
C GLN A 280 16.25 -1.27 26.53
N PHE A 281 16.04 -2.21 27.45
CA PHE A 281 15.13 -3.34 27.27
C PHE A 281 13.91 -3.16 28.16
N SER A 282 12.74 -3.50 27.66
CA SER A 282 11.48 -3.38 28.41
C SER A 282 10.56 -4.55 28.07
N ALA A 283 10.23 -5.35 29.08
CA ALA A 283 9.29 -6.47 28.97
C ALA A 283 8.60 -6.70 30.33
N VAL A 284 7.51 -7.49 30.35
CA VAL A 284 6.88 -7.88 31.62
C VAL A 284 7.80 -8.84 32.37
N THR A 285 7.90 -8.66 33.69
CA THR A 285 8.78 -9.44 34.57
C THR A 285 8.55 -10.94 34.42
N GLY A 286 9.65 -11.71 34.31
CA GLY A 286 9.62 -13.17 34.25
C GLY A 286 9.37 -13.77 32.86
N GLN A 287 9.28 -12.95 31.81
CA GLN A 287 9.08 -13.44 30.43
C GLN A 287 10.39 -13.60 29.64
N PHE A 288 11.42 -12.87 30.05
CA PHE A 288 12.73 -12.86 29.43
C PHE A 288 13.82 -13.00 30.49
N GLU A 289 14.89 -13.69 30.13
CA GLU A 289 16.08 -13.91 30.95
C GLU A 289 17.27 -13.26 30.23
N GLU A 290 18.03 -12.43 30.97
CA GLU A 290 19.29 -11.89 30.48
C GLU A 290 20.34 -13.01 30.50
N VAL A 291 20.89 -13.34 29.33
CA VAL A 291 21.87 -14.41 29.12
C VAL A 291 23.28 -13.86 28.82
N GLY A 292 23.37 -12.56 28.59
CA GLY A 292 24.61 -11.82 28.35
C GLY A 292 24.35 -10.32 28.38
N PHE A 293 25.41 -9.51 28.34
CA PHE A 293 25.28 -8.06 28.30
C PHE A 293 24.47 -7.63 27.07
N ASN A 294 23.32 -6.99 27.29
CA ASN A 294 22.34 -6.64 26.26
C ASN A 294 21.86 -7.83 25.39
N HIS A 295 21.81 -9.02 25.98
CA HIS A 295 21.37 -10.25 25.32
C HIS A 295 20.32 -10.96 26.16
N TYR A 296 19.11 -11.11 25.60
CA TYR A 296 17.95 -11.66 26.29
C TYR A 296 17.35 -12.81 25.49
N ASN A 297 16.98 -13.88 26.20
CA ASN A 297 16.17 -14.96 25.66
C ASN A 297 14.78 -14.93 26.28
N SER A 298 13.75 -15.26 25.51
CA SER A 298 12.44 -15.58 26.07
C SER A 298 12.52 -16.88 26.88
N VAL A 299 11.80 -17.00 28.00
CA VAL A 299 11.86 -18.21 28.87
C VAL A 299 11.46 -19.52 28.16
N ASN A 300 10.72 -19.43 27.06
CA ASN A 300 10.31 -20.54 26.19
C ASN A 300 11.32 -20.83 25.06
N ILE A 301 12.56 -20.30 25.11
CA ILE A 301 13.58 -20.45 24.05
C ILE A 301 13.86 -21.89 23.63
N ASN A 302 13.70 -22.84 24.56
CA ASN A 302 13.95 -24.26 24.31
C ASN A 302 12.76 -25.00 23.67
N ASN A 303 11.61 -24.35 23.49
CA ASN A 303 10.46 -24.95 22.83
C ASN A 303 10.66 -24.94 21.31
N SER A 304 11.13 -26.05 20.75
CA SER A 304 11.35 -26.19 19.30
C SER A 304 10.07 -26.33 18.47
N GLY A 305 8.90 -26.46 19.10
CA GLY A 305 7.61 -26.59 18.43
C GLY A 305 6.95 -25.27 18.02
N ILE A 306 7.60 -24.14 18.30
CA ILE A 306 7.11 -22.78 18.03
C ILE A 306 8.17 -21.98 17.27
N ASP A 307 7.71 -20.90 16.63
CA ASP A 307 8.50 -20.12 15.68
C ASP A 307 9.66 -19.43 16.39
N PHE A 308 10.82 -19.39 15.75
CA PHE A 308 12.00 -18.71 16.30
C PHE A 308 12.21 -17.36 15.64
N CYS A 309 12.27 -16.31 16.46
CA CYS A 309 12.58 -14.95 16.03
C CYS A 309 13.89 -14.50 16.68
N ASN A 310 14.89 -14.26 15.84
CA ASN A 310 16.17 -13.68 16.25
C ASN A 310 16.15 -12.18 15.97
N ILE A 311 16.48 -11.34 16.95
CA ILE A 311 16.45 -9.88 16.83
C ILE A 311 17.86 -9.35 17.08
N SER A 312 18.39 -8.61 16.11
CA SER A 312 19.63 -7.85 16.20
C SER A 312 19.33 -6.38 15.96
N ALA A 313 19.50 -5.53 16.98
CA ALA A 313 19.23 -4.10 16.89
C ALA A 313 20.46 -3.27 17.29
N ILE A 314 21.07 -2.58 16.33
CA ILE A 314 22.39 -1.95 16.52
C ILE A 314 22.36 -0.48 16.10
N THR A 315 22.93 0.38 16.96
CA THR A 315 23.30 1.74 16.59
C THR A 315 24.75 2.11 16.86
N THR A 316 25.28 3.03 16.04
CA THR A 316 26.56 3.69 16.28
C THR A 316 26.45 4.86 17.27
N TYR A 317 25.43 5.72 17.13
CA TYR A 317 25.18 6.88 17.99
C TYR A 317 23.69 6.94 18.38
N GLY A 318 23.36 7.22 19.64
CA GLY A 318 21.96 7.38 20.06
C GLY A 318 21.41 6.22 20.89
N HIS A 319 20.17 5.82 20.65
CA HIS A 319 19.41 4.95 21.56
C HIS A 319 18.97 3.68 20.86
N VAL A 320 19.16 2.53 21.51
CA VAL A 320 18.44 1.31 21.14
C VAL A 320 17.40 1.00 22.21
N HIS A 321 16.13 0.97 21.81
CA HIS A 321 15.05 0.53 22.70
C HIS A 321 14.34 -0.68 22.12
N VAL A 322 14.42 -1.78 22.85
CA VAL A 322 13.69 -3.01 22.58
C VAL A 322 12.55 -3.13 23.58
N PHE A 323 11.31 -3.15 23.09
CA PHE A 323 10.11 -3.29 23.90
C PHE A 323 9.32 -4.53 23.48
N MET A 324 9.29 -5.55 24.33
CA MET A 324 8.64 -6.83 24.07
C MET A 324 7.37 -6.96 24.90
N VAL A 325 6.29 -7.40 24.27
CA VAL A 325 5.01 -7.68 24.92
C VAL A 325 4.56 -9.09 24.58
N ASP A 326 4.57 -9.95 25.58
CA ASP A 326 4.01 -11.30 25.51
C ASP A 326 2.48 -11.23 25.70
N CYS A 327 1.80 -10.77 24.67
CA CYS A 327 0.35 -10.91 24.58
C CYS A 327 -0.11 -10.90 23.13
N PHE A 328 -1.32 -11.40 22.93
CA PHE A 328 -2.10 -11.04 21.75
C PHE A 328 -2.49 -9.57 21.87
N LYS A 329 -2.09 -8.77 20.89
CA LYS A 329 -2.60 -7.42 20.76
C LYS A 329 -3.99 -7.48 20.14
N TRP A 330 -4.97 -7.60 21.03
CA TRP A 330 -6.41 -7.47 20.83
C TRP A 330 -6.86 -6.24 20.02
N GLN A 331 -6.18 -5.09 20.10
CA GLN A 331 -6.53 -3.90 19.30
C GLN A 331 -5.31 -3.38 18.56
N ARG A 332 -5.43 -3.13 17.26
CA ARG A 332 -4.36 -2.48 16.49
C ARG A 332 -3.98 -1.12 17.09
N PHE A 333 -4.97 -0.36 17.54
CA PHE A 333 -4.80 1.01 18.00
C PHE A 333 -5.23 1.16 19.46
N CYS A 334 -4.28 1.28 20.38
CA CYS A 334 -4.56 1.55 21.80
C CYS A 334 -4.61 3.06 22.07
N SER A 335 -5.32 3.48 23.13
CA SER A 335 -5.56 4.89 23.55
C SER A 335 -4.32 5.78 23.75
N GLN A 336 -3.11 5.25 23.61
CA GLN A 336 -1.85 5.98 23.72
C GLN A 336 -1.25 6.14 22.32
N THR A 337 -0.93 7.38 21.96
CA THR A 337 -0.50 7.89 20.64
C THR A 337 0.82 7.32 20.09
N GLN A 338 1.31 6.20 20.61
CA GLN A 338 2.63 5.63 20.29
C GLN A 338 2.59 4.18 19.77
N ASP A 339 1.40 3.64 19.54
CA ASP A 339 1.24 2.29 18.97
C ASP A 339 1.20 2.36 17.44
N PHE A 340 0.18 1.88 16.75
CA PHE A 340 0.12 1.92 15.29
C PHE A 340 -0.53 3.23 14.80
N LEU A 341 -0.20 3.70 13.61
CA LEU A 341 -0.78 4.88 12.97
C LEU A 341 -2.06 4.51 12.23
N PRO A 342 -3.17 5.24 12.44
CA PRO A 342 -4.36 5.09 11.62
C PRO A 342 -4.06 5.32 10.13
N TYR A 343 -4.77 4.62 9.26
CA TYR A 343 -4.63 4.78 7.81
C TYR A 343 -5.93 4.48 7.09
N ASP A 344 -6.06 5.02 5.89
CA ASP A 344 -7.22 4.77 5.04
C ASP A 344 -7.06 3.46 4.28
N VAL A 345 -8.12 2.66 4.31
CA VAL A 345 -8.24 1.43 3.52
C VAL A 345 -9.22 1.69 2.40
N HIS A 346 -8.79 1.36 1.19
CA HIS A 346 -9.65 1.29 0.02
C HIS A 346 -9.84 -0.19 -0.36
N THR A 347 -11.09 -0.60 -0.55
CA THR A 347 -11.42 -1.92 -1.05
C THR A 347 -12.62 -1.85 -1.98
N SER A 348 -12.50 -2.50 -3.13
CA SER A 348 -13.57 -2.60 -4.12
C SER A 348 -13.68 -4.02 -4.60
N GLY A 349 -14.86 -4.40 -5.08
CA GLY A 349 -15.02 -5.68 -5.73
C GLY A 349 -16.41 -5.91 -6.26
N GLU A 350 -16.60 -7.08 -6.82
CA GLU A 350 -17.89 -7.49 -7.36
C GLU A 350 -18.20 -8.96 -7.08
N TYR A 351 -19.49 -9.27 -7.18
CA TYR A 351 -20.00 -10.63 -7.06
C TYR A 351 -21.15 -10.83 -8.04
N VAL A 352 -21.05 -11.86 -8.88
CA VAL A 352 -22.02 -12.15 -9.93
C VAL A 352 -22.66 -13.50 -9.70
N ILE A 353 -23.98 -13.57 -9.84
CA ILE A 353 -24.73 -14.82 -9.98
C ILE A 353 -25.32 -14.84 -11.39
N PRO A 354 -24.79 -15.67 -12.30
CA PRO A 354 -25.37 -15.91 -13.61
C PRO A 354 -26.81 -16.44 -13.51
N LYS A 355 -27.65 -16.09 -14.48
CA LYS A 355 -29.01 -16.66 -14.58
C LYS A 355 -29.02 -18.16 -14.77
N GLU A 356 -28.07 -18.67 -15.54
CA GLU A 356 -28.00 -20.10 -15.85
C GLU A 356 -27.76 -20.97 -14.60
N ASP A 357 -27.15 -20.39 -13.56
CA ASP A 357 -26.92 -21.06 -12.28
C ASP A 357 -28.19 -21.14 -11.41
N HIS A 358 -29.29 -20.51 -11.84
CA HIS A 358 -30.53 -20.51 -11.08
C HIS A 358 -31.80 -20.59 -11.94
N THR A 359 -32.58 -21.65 -11.71
CA THR A 359 -33.84 -21.93 -12.43
C THR A 359 -35.09 -21.33 -11.79
N GLY A 360 -34.95 -20.65 -10.64
CA GLY A 360 -36.10 -20.08 -9.93
C GLY A 360 -36.60 -18.77 -10.55
N THR A 361 -37.65 -18.22 -9.96
CA THR A 361 -38.33 -17.00 -10.45
C THR A 361 -38.34 -15.87 -9.42
N THR A 362 -37.77 -16.11 -8.24
CA THR A 362 -37.79 -15.17 -7.12
C THR A 362 -36.39 -14.99 -6.55
N ILE A 363 -36.03 -13.74 -6.23
CA ILE A 363 -34.82 -13.36 -5.50
C ILE A 363 -35.24 -12.80 -4.15
N GLU A 364 -34.72 -13.40 -3.08
CA GLU A 364 -34.77 -12.88 -1.72
C GLU A 364 -33.38 -12.39 -1.33
N PHE A 365 -33.24 -11.08 -1.16
CA PHE A 365 -32.00 -10.44 -0.79
C PHE A 365 -32.02 -10.13 0.71
N TYR A 366 -31.06 -10.67 1.45
CA TYR A 366 -30.90 -10.51 2.88
C TYR A 366 -29.71 -9.61 3.15
N ASN A 367 -30.00 -8.37 3.57
CA ASN A 367 -29.03 -7.44 4.09
C ASN A 367 -28.85 -7.74 5.58
N LEU A 368 -27.79 -8.49 5.88
CA LEU A 368 -27.51 -8.93 7.25
C LEU A 368 -27.04 -7.75 8.10
N ASN A 369 -27.57 -7.71 9.31
CA ASN A 369 -27.20 -6.76 10.34
C ASN A 369 -25.72 -6.83 10.70
N TYR A 370 -25.11 -5.67 10.91
CA TYR A 370 -23.82 -5.55 11.60
C TYR A 370 -23.99 -4.83 12.95
N ILE A 371 -23.12 -5.12 13.91
CA ILE A 371 -23.24 -4.65 15.29
C ILE A 371 -22.40 -3.40 15.51
N VAL A 372 -23.02 -2.36 16.05
CA VAL A 372 -22.44 -1.04 16.30
C VAL A 372 -22.65 -0.68 17.76
N LEU A 373 -21.64 -0.65 18.64
CA LEU A 373 -21.80 -0.08 19.99
C LEU A 373 -23.07 -0.55 20.77
N ASN A 374 -23.51 -1.81 20.56
CA ASN A 374 -24.77 -2.39 21.06
C ASN A 374 -26.09 -1.95 20.39
N SER A 375 -26.03 -1.25 19.25
CA SER A 375 -27.10 -1.10 18.26
C SER A 375 -26.84 -1.95 17.02
N THR A 376 -27.91 -2.21 16.28
CA THR A 376 -27.92 -3.06 15.11
C THR A 376 -28.20 -2.17 13.90
N GLU A 377 -27.27 -2.13 12.95
CA GLU A 377 -27.31 -1.26 11.75
C GLU A 377 -27.29 -2.11 10.46
N PHE A 378 -27.71 -1.50 9.35
CA PHE A 378 -27.78 -2.15 8.03
C PHE A 378 -26.87 -1.45 7.01
N LEU A 379 -26.36 -2.21 6.04
CA LEU A 379 -25.65 -1.63 4.91
C LEU A 379 -26.60 -0.78 4.07
N ASN A 380 -26.18 0.42 3.67
CA ASN A 380 -26.92 1.18 2.67
C ASN A 380 -26.60 0.60 1.29
N ILE A 381 -27.58 -0.08 0.68
CA ILE A 381 -27.43 -0.74 -0.62
C ILE A 381 -28.34 -0.07 -1.63
N SER A 382 -27.74 0.42 -2.72
CA SER A 382 -28.48 0.94 -3.88
C SER A 382 -28.94 -0.22 -4.75
N PHE A 383 -30.22 -0.28 -5.09
CA PHE A 383 -30.75 -1.30 -5.99
C PHE A 383 -31.05 -0.71 -7.37
N VAL A 384 -30.51 -1.35 -8.41
CA VAL A 384 -30.72 -0.97 -9.81
C VAL A 384 -31.28 -2.16 -10.56
N PHE A 385 -32.40 -1.98 -11.26
CA PHE A 385 -32.99 -3.06 -12.05
C PHE A 385 -32.38 -3.11 -13.45
N ILE A 386 -31.88 -4.28 -13.83
CA ILE A 386 -31.28 -4.52 -15.16
C ILE A 386 -32.24 -5.26 -16.09
N PRO A 387 -32.11 -5.08 -17.42
CA PRO A 387 -33.04 -5.66 -18.39
C PRO A 387 -33.16 -7.19 -18.29
N VAL A 388 -34.33 -7.68 -18.69
CA VAL A 388 -34.65 -9.12 -18.88
C VAL A 388 -33.62 -9.84 -19.76
N SER A 389 -32.97 -9.14 -20.68
CA SER A 389 -31.95 -9.69 -21.56
C SER A 389 -30.58 -9.88 -20.90
N SER A 390 -30.33 -9.32 -19.72
CA SER A 390 -29.05 -9.52 -19.02
C SER A 390 -28.87 -10.98 -18.62
N GLU A 391 -27.64 -11.47 -18.74
CA GLU A 391 -27.21 -12.82 -18.38
C GLU A 391 -27.08 -13.03 -16.87
N ASN A 392 -27.05 -11.96 -16.08
CA ASN A 392 -26.89 -12.02 -14.62
C ASN A 392 -28.25 -11.98 -13.93
N ALA A 393 -28.45 -12.82 -12.92
CA ALA A 393 -29.59 -12.73 -12.00
C ALA A 393 -29.36 -11.62 -10.97
N ILE A 394 -28.15 -11.60 -10.39
CA ILE A 394 -27.65 -10.58 -9.47
C ILE A 394 -26.23 -10.21 -9.88
N HIS A 395 -25.92 -8.93 -9.90
CA HIS A 395 -24.55 -8.41 -9.96
C HIS A 395 -24.39 -7.39 -8.85
N LEU A 396 -23.54 -7.68 -7.86
CA LEU A 396 -23.23 -6.79 -6.76
C LEU A 396 -21.88 -6.14 -7.04
N VAL A 397 -21.79 -4.83 -6.85
CA VAL A 397 -20.55 -4.05 -6.95
C VAL A 397 -20.41 -3.22 -5.67
N TRP A 398 -19.20 -3.18 -5.11
CA TRP A 398 -18.89 -2.31 -3.97
C TRP A 398 -17.60 -1.54 -4.15
N ASP A 399 -17.57 -0.36 -3.56
CA ASP A 399 -16.43 0.54 -3.45
C ASP A 399 -16.48 1.21 -2.06
N LEU A 400 -15.54 0.81 -1.21
CA LEU A 400 -15.50 1.19 0.20
C LEU A 400 -14.17 1.89 0.51
N THR A 401 -14.27 3.03 1.17
CA THR A 401 -13.13 3.74 1.77
C THR A 401 -13.43 4.00 3.23
N TYR A 402 -12.53 3.58 4.12
CA TYR A 402 -12.69 3.78 5.55
C TYR A 402 -11.35 4.00 6.24
N THR A 403 -11.35 4.75 7.33
CA THR A 403 -10.16 4.91 8.16
C THR A 403 -10.08 3.77 9.18
N HIS A 404 -9.01 2.99 9.12
CA HIS A 404 -8.65 2.01 10.14
C HIS A 404 -7.94 2.73 11.29
N SER A 405 -8.61 2.91 12.44
CA SER A 405 -8.14 3.81 13.52
C SER A 405 -8.50 3.37 14.96
N MET A 406 -8.14 4.21 15.94
CA MET A 406 -8.32 3.98 17.38
C MET A 406 -9.73 3.57 17.78
N GLY A 407 -9.80 2.51 18.58
CA GLY A 407 -11.05 1.94 19.06
C GLY A 407 -11.63 0.98 18.04
N ILE A 408 -11.09 -0.25 18.04
CA ILE A 408 -11.76 -1.49 17.64
C ILE A 408 -11.67 -1.94 16.15
N GLY A 409 -11.43 -3.25 15.99
CA GLY A 409 -11.27 -4.01 14.75
C GLY A 409 -9.93 -4.75 14.74
N VAL A 410 -9.95 -6.09 14.76
CA VAL A 410 -8.75 -6.95 14.70
C VAL A 410 -8.21 -7.07 13.27
N GLY A 411 -9.07 -6.75 12.27
CA GLY A 411 -8.73 -6.84 10.85
C GLY A 411 -9.54 -5.92 9.95
N LEU A 412 -9.24 -5.99 8.65
CA LEU A 412 -9.88 -5.22 7.58
C LEU A 412 -11.34 -5.67 7.37
N ILE A 413 -12.21 -4.71 7.00
CA ILE A 413 -13.57 -4.98 6.55
C ILE A 413 -13.55 -5.71 5.21
N GLU A 414 -14.37 -6.74 5.08
CA GLU A 414 -14.66 -7.44 3.84
C GLU A 414 -16.16 -7.48 3.57
N VAL A 415 -16.56 -7.30 2.32
CA VAL A 415 -17.93 -7.61 1.89
C VAL A 415 -18.01 -9.13 1.74
N LEU A 416 -18.83 -9.76 2.57
CA LEU A 416 -19.09 -11.19 2.52
C LEU A 416 -20.40 -11.42 1.77
N THR A 417 -20.34 -12.29 0.76
CA THR A 417 -21.52 -12.70 0.00
C THR A 417 -21.69 -14.21 0.11
N SER A 418 -22.93 -14.64 0.22
CA SER A 418 -23.28 -16.06 0.08
C SER A 418 -24.65 -16.20 -0.56
N ASN A 419 -24.90 -17.33 -1.19
CA ASN A 419 -26.20 -17.59 -1.79
C ASN A 419 -26.58 -19.07 -1.66
N LYS A 420 -27.88 -19.34 -1.75
CA LYS A 420 -28.43 -20.69 -1.87
C LYS A 420 -29.75 -20.67 -2.61
N THR A 421 -30.03 -21.76 -3.31
CA THR A 421 -31.31 -21.98 -3.99
C THR A 421 -32.18 -22.92 -3.17
N GLU A 422 -33.41 -22.49 -2.85
CA GLU A 422 -34.43 -23.30 -2.16
C GLU A 422 -35.72 -23.30 -2.97
N GLY A 423 -35.92 -24.34 -3.79
CA GLY A 423 -37.04 -24.39 -4.74
C GLY A 423 -36.91 -23.30 -5.81
N ASP A 424 -37.95 -22.48 -5.99
CA ASP A 424 -37.99 -21.39 -6.97
C ASP A 424 -37.38 -20.06 -6.47
N ILE A 425 -36.71 -20.08 -5.32
CA ILE A 425 -36.19 -18.90 -4.63
C ILE A 425 -34.65 -18.95 -4.56
N LEU A 426 -33.99 -17.91 -5.08
CA LEU A 426 -32.60 -17.59 -4.79
C LEU A 426 -32.52 -16.71 -3.56
N LYS A 427 -31.93 -17.24 -2.50
CA LYS A 427 -31.63 -16.48 -1.29
C LYS A 427 -30.19 -15.97 -1.39
N PHE A 428 -30.04 -14.65 -1.45
CA PHE A 428 -28.76 -13.96 -1.49
C PHE A 428 -28.53 -13.25 -0.17
N TYR A 429 -27.37 -13.45 0.44
CA TYR A 429 -26.98 -12.83 1.70
C TYR A 429 -25.76 -11.96 1.47
N ILE A 430 -25.82 -10.73 1.99
CA ILE A 430 -24.68 -9.82 2.07
C ILE A 430 -24.45 -9.43 3.53
N ASP A 431 -23.18 -9.37 3.92
CA ASP A 431 -22.72 -8.97 5.24
C ASP A 431 -21.39 -8.21 5.15
N LEU A 432 -21.01 -7.50 6.20
CA LEU A 432 -19.65 -7.01 6.40
C LEU A 432 -18.92 -7.92 7.39
N GLY A 433 -17.97 -8.70 6.89
CA GLY A 433 -17.02 -9.41 7.73
C GLY A 433 -15.97 -8.47 8.29
N TYR A 434 -15.81 -8.46 9.60
CA TYR A 434 -14.66 -7.84 10.27
C TYR A 434 -14.25 -8.69 11.48
N GLU A 435 -12.95 -8.80 11.74
CA GLU A 435 -12.47 -9.49 12.94
C GLU A 435 -12.72 -8.60 14.18
N LEU A 436 -13.40 -9.17 15.17
CA LEU A 436 -14.11 -8.52 16.29
C LEU A 436 -13.36 -7.39 17.02
N ASP A 437 -14.00 -6.22 17.10
CA ASP A 437 -14.72 -5.79 18.31
C ASP A 437 -15.76 -4.70 17.89
N GLN A 438 -16.45 -4.07 18.85
CA GLN A 438 -17.66 -3.22 18.77
C GLN A 438 -17.61 -1.73 18.27
N ILE A 439 -16.87 -1.31 17.23
CA ILE A 439 -16.91 0.09 16.71
C ILE A 439 -16.83 0.10 15.18
N ILE A 440 -17.65 0.98 14.59
CA ILE A 440 -17.70 1.21 13.15
C ILE A 440 -16.37 1.82 12.67
N PRO A 441 -15.72 1.22 11.68
CA PRO A 441 -14.74 1.95 10.88
C PRO A 441 -15.41 3.18 10.26
N THR A 442 -14.82 4.35 10.43
CA THR A 442 -15.40 5.58 9.87
C THR A 442 -15.28 5.54 8.35
N PHE A 443 -16.36 5.19 7.67
CA PHE A 443 -16.43 5.21 6.22
C PHE A 443 -16.39 6.65 5.73
N SER A 444 -15.40 6.97 4.91
CA SER A 444 -15.40 8.17 4.08
C SER A 444 -16.17 7.92 2.77
N ASN A 445 -16.26 6.66 2.34
CA ASN A 445 -17.05 6.20 1.20
C ASN A 445 -17.61 4.79 1.48
N CYS A 446 -18.91 4.58 1.25
CA CYS A 446 -19.54 3.27 1.38
C CYS A 446 -20.58 3.09 0.26
N ASN A 447 -20.11 2.78 -0.94
CA ASN A 447 -20.97 2.56 -2.10
C ASN A 447 -21.13 1.08 -2.34
N ILE A 448 -22.35 0.56 -2.16
CA ILE A 448 -22.72 -0.81 -2.52
C ILE A 448 -23.93 -0.73 -3.44
N THR A 449 -23.82 -1.30 -4.64
CA THR A 449 -24.89 -1.33 -5.63
C THR A 449 -25.19 -2.77 -6.04
N ALA A 450 -26.45 -3.17 -5.92
CA ALA A 450 -26.96 -4.45 -6.38
C ALA A 450 -27.81 -4.25 -7.64
N PHE A 451 -27.34 -4.83 -8.75
CA PHE A 451 -28.01 -4.89 -10.02
C PHE A 451 -28.86 -6.16 -10.08
N ILE A 452 -30.19 -6.01 -10.12
CA ILE A 452 -31.16 -7.10 -10.01
C ILE A 452 -31.91 -7.27 -11.33
N ASN A 453 -31.97 -8.50 -11.83
CA ASN A 453 -32.63 -8.77 -13.10
C ASN A 453 -34.15 -8.70 -13.01
N LEU A 454 -34.78 -7.96 -13.94
CA LEU A 454 -36.23 -7.79 -14.01
C LEU A 454 -37.03 -9.07 -14.27
N ASN A 455 -36.38 -10.18 -14.64
CA ASN A 455 -37.05 -11.48 -14.78
C ASN A 455 -37.49 -12.12 -13.45
N TYR A 456 -36.97 -11.64 -12.33
CA TYR A 456 -37.24 -12.23 -11.02
C TYR A 456 -38.15 -11.32 -10.20
N ASN A 457 -39.07 -11.92 -9.44
CA ASN A 457 -39.71 -11.22 -8.34
C ASN A 457 -38.66 -10.92 -7.28
N PHE A 458 -38.52 -9.66 -6.87
CA PHE A 458 -37.47 -9.23 -5.95
C PHE A 458 -38.04 -8.81 -4.60
N TYR A 459 -37.48 -9.38 -3.53
CA TYR A 459 -37.77 -9.01 -2.15
C TYR A 459 -36.48 -8.70 -1.41
N ASN A 460 -36.44 -7.58 -0.69
CA ASN A 460 -35.31 -7.20 0.18
C ASN A 460 -35.74 -7.32 1.64
N TYR A 461 -34.92 -8.00 2.43
CA TYR A 461 -35.09 -8.21 3.85
C TYR A 461 -33.89 -7.63 4.60
N THR A 462 -34.19 -6.81 5.59
CA THR A 462 -33.25 -6.32 6.58
C THR A 462 -33.36 -7.21 7.82
N THR A 463 -32.36 -8.03 8.10
CA THR A 463 -32.43 -9.10 9.11
C THR A 463 -31.37 -9.01 10.16
#